data_AF-A0A972ZZB9-F1
#
_entry.id   AF-A0A972ZZB9-F1
#
_cell.length_a   1.000
_cell.length_b   1.000
_cell.length_c   1.000
_cell.angle_alpha   90.00
_cell.angle_beta   90.00
_cell.angle_gamma   90.00
#
_symmetry.space_group_name_H-M   'P 1'
#
loop_
_entity.id
_entity.type
_entity.pdbx_description
1 polymer ?
#
loop_
_entity_poly.entity_id
_entity_poly.type
_entity_poly.pdbx_seq_one_letter_code
_entity_poly.pdbx_strand_id
1 'polypeptide(L)'
;MARKLFHLGLLGVVLVAGTASYAVRRNLGSPDGRPMDCARRWLDLSNKQCRNIGSKDPDFRQEAQALSLKLQEARQTMATLVADMQTSADTLSEQAEVILDAHHALMRRSMRHLMVVREFADVSQGVRLNTLCSNAMRCGQGRGPGMGMGSGMMGPGMGPGMGPGMMGPGMGPGMGPGMGRGMGMMGMGHGQGALAPALTLTQAQQATIDQIAPDFEVECFDLMRQVRLAHFALSDSLQDADRPDESIHQALESFIAARTAFEKHTIDYVISIRSLLTEDQQQRLIGLCKGGC
;
A
#
# COMPACT_ATOMS: atom_id res chain seq x y z
N MET A 1 -8.50 10.78 -12.08
CA MET A 1 -8.39 9.72 -11.05
C MET A 1 -6.94 9.24 -10.82
N ALA A 2 -6.10 9.11 -11.86
CA ALA A 2 -4.69 8.71 -11.70
C ALA A 2 -3.86 9.62 -10.77
N ARG A 3 -4.09 10.95 -10.81
CA ARG A 3 -3.40 11.93 -9.94
C ARG A 3 -3.65 11.76 -8.43
N LYS A 4 -4.82 11.22 -8.03
CA LYS A 4 -5.12 10.97 -6.60
C LYS A 4 -4.52 9.67 -6.06
N LEU A 5 -4.20 8.72 -6.94
CA LEU A 5 -3.50 7.48 -6.59
C LEU A 5 -2.01 7.72 -6.29
N PHE A 6 -1.42 8.77 -6.86
CA PHE A 6 -0.03 9.17 -6.60
C PHE A 6 0.17 9.78 -5.20
N HIS A 7 -0.81 10.53 -4.67
CA HIS A 7 -0.80 11.05 -3.29
C HIS A 7 -0.72 9.95 -2.21
N LEU A 8 -1.18 8.73 -2.52
CA LEU A 8 -1.13 7.59 -1.64
C LEU A 8 0.11 6.70 -1.86
N GLY A 9 0.90 6.94 -2.90
CA GLY A 9 2.10 6.18 -3.22
C GLY A 9 3.31 6.62 -2.42
N LEU A 10 3.60 7.93 -2.41
CA LEU A 10 4.74 8.51 -1.68
C LEU A 10 4.54 8.45 -0.15
N LEU A 11 3.30 8.65 0.30
CA LEU A 11 2.85 8.40 1.68
C LEU A 11 2.65 6.89 1.98
N GLY A 12 2.44 6.08 0.93
CA GLY A 12 2.17 4.64 0.97
C GLY A 12 3.38 3.76 1.23
N VAL A 13 4.58 4.25 0.87
CA VAL A 13 5.86 3.58 1.18
C VAL A 13 5.99 3.32 2.69
N VAL A 14 5.51 4.25 3.52
CA VAL A 14 5.45 4.08 4.98
C VAL A 14 4.26 3.21 5.42
N LEU A 15 3.14 3.26 4.69
CA LEU A 15 1.84 2.70 5.06
C LEU A 15 1.57 1.25 4.63
N VAL A 16 2.22 0.71 3.60
CA VAL A 16 1.97 -0.69 3.16
C VAL A 16 2.82 -1.71 3.94
N ALA A 17 3.74 -1.27 4.80
CA ALA A 17 4.18 -2.08 5.95
C ALA A 17 3.03 -2.35 6.93
N GLY A 18 1.99 -1.50 6.84
CA GLY A 18 0.85 -1.48 7.69
C GLY A 18 0.07 -2.76 7.66
N THR A 19 -0.05 -3.55 6.60
CA THR A 19 -0.95 -4.73 6.66
C THR A 19 -0.37 -5.92 7.41
N ALA A 20 0.91 -6.23 7.19
CA ALA A 20 1.63 -7.21 7.98
C ALA A 20 1.84 -6.70 9.42
N SER A 21 2.25 -5.44 9.58
CA SER A 21 2.43 -4.82 10.89
C SER A 21 1.11 -4.54 11.62
N TYR A 22 -0.02 -4.39 10.94
CA TYR A 22 -1.36 -4.19 11.53
C TYR A 22 -1.95 -5.52 11.91
N ALA A 23 -1.78 -6.58 11.10
CA ALA A 23 -2.09 -7.93 11.52
C ALA A 23 -1.24 -8.33 12.73
N VAL A 24 0.07 -8.06 12.71
CA VAL A 24 0.99 -8.31 13.83
C VAL A 24 0.63 -7.42 15.03
N ARG A 25 0.50 -6.10 14.90
CA ARG A 25 0.16 -5.17 16.01
C ARG A 25 -1.23 -5.41 16.59
N ARG A 26 -2.22 -5.77 15.77
CA ARG A 26 -3.56 -6.16 16.25
C ARG A 26 -3.58 -7.56 16.88
N ASN A 27 -2.65 -8.44 16.49
CA ASN A 27 -2.42 -9.73 17.13
C ASN A 27 -1.54 -9.66 18.40
N LEU A 28 -0.65 -8.67 18.51
CA LEU A 28 0.30 -8.50 19.60
C LEU A 28 -0.18 -7.50 20.68
N GLY A 29 -1.10 -6.61 20.34
CA GLY A 29 -1.47 -5.45 21.16
C GLY A 29 -2.86 -5.52 21.78
N SER A 30 -3.23 -6.63 22.44
CA SER A 30 -4.32 -6.57 23.43
C SER A 30 -3.73 -6.08 24.76
N PRO A 31 -4.18 -4.93 25.31
CA PRO A 31 -3.69 -4.41 26.59
C PRO A 31 -3.95 -5.36 27.77
N ASP A 32 -4.85 -6.34 27.60
CA ASP A 32 -5.21 -7.33 28.61
C ASP A 32 -4.28 -8.55 28.62
N GLY A 33 -3.21 -8.55 27.83
CA GLY A 33 -2.19 -9.61 27.81
C GLY A 33 -2.68 -10.97 27.30
N ARG A 34 -3.86 -11.04 26.65
CA ARG A 34 -4.41 -12.28 26.05
C ARG A 34 -4.07 -12.36 24.55
N PRO A 35 -2.98 -13.04 24.12
CA PRO A 35 -2.32 -12.72 22.86
C PRO A 35 -2.57 -13.74 21.73
N MET A 36 -3.74 -14.40 21.64
CA MET A 36 -3.99 -15.39 20.57
C MET A 36 -5.42 -15.42 20.01
N ASP A 37 -6.35 -14.63 20.54
CA ASP A 37 -7.75 -14.79 20.15
C ASP A 37 -8.03 -14.28 18.74
N CYS A 38 -7.27 -13.34 18.19
CA CYS A 38 -7.62 -12.72 16.90
C CYS A 38 -7.36 -13.62 15.69
N ALA A 39 -6.14 -14.13 15.49
CA ALA A 39 -5.87 -15.05 14.37
C ALA A 39 -6.66 -16.36 14.50
N ARG A 40 -6.74 -16.90 15.72
CA ARG A 40 -7.53 -18.09 16.03
C ARG A 40 -9.01 -17.91 15.73
N ARG A 41 -9.64 -16.84 16.23
CA ARG A 41 -11.07 -16.56 16.03
C ARG A 41 -11.37 -16.17 14.60
N TRP A 42 -10.42 -15.57 13.89
CA TRP A 42 -10.62 -15.10 12.53
C TRP A 42 -10.49 -16.24 11.49
N LEU A 43 -9.52 -17.12 11.66
CA LEU A 43 -9.37 -18.34 10.86
C LEU A 43 -10.21 -19.51 11.37
N ASP A 44 -10.84 -19.39 12.54
CA ASP A 44 -11.52 -20.50 13.23
C ASP A 44 -10.58 -21.70 13.47
N LEU A 45 -9.34 -21.43 13.89
CA LEU A 45 -8.35 -22.48 14.18
C LEU A 45 -8.72 -23.24 15.46
N SER A 46 -8.69 -24.56 15.40
CA SER A 46 -8.84 -25.43 16.57
C SER A 46 -7.67 -25.27 17.55
N ASN A 47 -7.90 -25.61 18.83
CA ASN A 47 -6.84 -25.67 19.84
C ASN A 47 -5.64 -26.54 19.39
N LYS A 48 -5.93 -27.63 18.66
CA LYS A 48 -4.89 -28.54 18.16
C LYS A 48 -4.06 -27.85 17.06
N GLN A 49 -4.69 -27.18 16.10
CA GLN A 49 -3.99 -26.42 15.05
C GLN A 49 -3.11 -25.32 15.65
N CYS A 50 -3.63 -24.52 16.60
CA CYS A 50 -2.85 -23.47 17.26
C CYS A 50 -1.61 -24.02 17.99
N ARG A 51 -1.73 -25.16 18.69
CA ARG A 51 -0.59 -25.81 19.34
C ARG A 51 0.44 -26.30 18.32
N ASN A 52 -0.01 -26.88 17.22
CA ASN A 52 0.88 -27.36 16.16
C ASN A 52 1.63 -26.21 15.48
N ILE A 53 0.93 -25.13 15.13
CA ILE A 53 1.52 -23.91 14.56
C ILE A 53 2.56 -23.34 15.52
N GLY A 54 2.21 -23.18 16.81
CA GLY A 54 3.14 -22.66 17.82
C GLY A 54 4.34 -23.58 18.09
N SER A 55 4.17 -24.89 17.97
CA SER A 55 5.28 -25.83 18.08
C SER A 55 6.20 -25.81 16.86
N LYS A 56 5.66 -25.52 15.67
CA LYS A 56 6.43 -25.47 14.43
C LYS A 56 7.14 -24.13 14.24
N ASP A 57 6.62 -23.07 14.83
CA ASP A 57 7.17 -21.72 14.74
C ASP A 57 7.14 -20.98 16.09
N PRO A 58 7.90 -21.45 17.10
CA PRO A 58 7.82 -20.94 18.47
C PRO A 58 8.30 -19.49 18.62
N ASP A 59 9.27 -19.09 17.80
CA ASP A 59 9.97 -17.80 17.94
C ASP A 59 9.29 -16.66 17.17
N PHE A 60 8.24 -16.95 16.38
CA PHE A 60 7.60 -15.95 15.50
C PHE A 60 7.22 -14.67 16.21
N ARG A 61 6.59 -14.80 17.38
CA ARG A 61 6.14 -13.64 18.14
C ARG A 61 7.31 -12.75 18.52
N GLN A 62 8.35 -13.34 19.09
CA GLN A 62 9.51 -12.61 19.59
C GLN A 62 10.27 -11.96 18.43
N GLU A 63 10.52 -12.71 17.36
CA GLU A 63 11.24 -12.21 16.19
C GLU A 63 10.46 -11.12 15.45
N ALA A 64 9.15 -11.32 15.20
CA ALA A 64 8.33 -10.31 14.54
C ALA A 64 8.22 -9.03 15.38
N GLN A 65 8.13 -9.15 16.71
CA GLN A 65 8.14 -7.99 17.60
C GLN A 65 9.49 -7.26 17.55
N ALA A 66 10.62 -7.98 17.63
CA ALA A 66 11.95 -7.40 17.54
C ALA A 66 12.17 -6.68 16.21
N LEU A 67 11.76 -7.29 15.09
CA LEU A 67 11.83 -6.68 13.76
C LEU A 67 10.93 -5.45 13.62
N SER A 68 9.72 -5.49 14.21
CA SER A 68 8.82 -4.34 14.24
C SER A 68 9.40 -3.17 15.03
N LEU A 69 10.04 -3.45 16.18
CA LEU A 69 10.73 -2.43 16.97
C LEU A 69 11.91 -1.84 16.19
N LYS A 70 12.74 -2.69 15.58
CA LYS A 70 13.85 -2.24 14.73
C LYS A 70 13.38 -1.33 13.59
N LEU A 71 12.29 -1.69 12.91
CA LEU A 71 11.70 -0.85 11.87
C LEU A 71 11.18 0.49 12.41
N GLN A 72 10.56 0.49 13.58
CA GLN A 72 10.08 1.71 14.24
C GLN A 72 11.24 2.63 14.63
N GLU A 73 12.29 2.08 15.24
CA GLU A 73 13.51 2.80 15.59
C GLU A 73 14.18 3.41 14.34
N ALA A 74 14.34 2.62 13.27
CA ALA A 74 14.91 3.11 12.02
C ALA A 74 14.10 4.27 11.41
N ARG A 75 12.77 4.21 11.48
CA ARG A 75 11.87 5.30 11.04
C ARG A 75 12.00 6.54 11.93
N GLN A 76 12.13 6.36 13.23
CA GLN A 76 12.33 7.47 14.17
C GLN A 76 13.67 8.17 13.90
N THR A 77 14.74 7.41 13.67
CA THR A 77 16.06 7.94 13.30
C THR A 77 15.98 8.74 12.00
N MET A 78 15.34 8.20 10.95
CA MET A 78 15.11 8.95 9.70
C MET A 78 14.35 10.25 9.94
N ALA A 79 13.31 10.24 10.77
CA ALA A 79 12.55 11.45 11.07
C ALA A 79 13.42 12.53 11.75
N THR A 80 14.36 12.14 12.60
CA THR A 80 15.36 13.05 13.21
C THR A 80 16.34 13.58 12.17
N LEU A 81 16.90 12.70 11.33
CA LEU A 81 17.85 13.07 10.29
C LEU A 81 17.25 14.02 9.25
N VAL A 82 16.01 13.78 8.81
CA VAL A 82 15.31 14.67 7.88
C VAL A 82 15.06 16.05 8.49
N ALA A 83 14.86 16.14 9.81
CA ALA A 83 14.67 17.40 10.52
C ALA A 83 15.94 18.25 10.63
N ASP A 84 17.13 17.64 10.54
CA ASP A 84 18.41 18.35 10.61
C ASP A 84 18.92 18.72 9.21
N MET A 85 18.83 20.01 8.86
CA MET A 85 19.29 20.60 7.59
C MET A 85 20.75 20.30 7.23
N GLN A 86 21.59 20.02 8.22
CA GLN A 86 23.01 19.72 8.00
C GLN A 86 23.25 18.24 7.66
N THR A 87 22.23 17.38 7.79
CA THR A 87 22.33 15.97 7.42
C THR A 87 22.57 15.84 5.92
N SER A 88 23.65 15.15 5.54
CA SER A 88 24.02 14.92 4.14
C SER A 88 23.04 13.99 3.42
N ALA A 89 23.00 14.08 2.09
CA ALA A 89 22.25 13.17 1.24
C ALA A 89 22.67 11.70 1.46
N ASP A 90 23.97 11.45 1.60
CA ASP A 90 24.51 10.10 1.83
C ASP A 90 24.00 9.50 3.14
N THR A 91 23.98 10.28 4.23
CA THR A 91 23.47 9.83 5.53
C THR A 91 21.97 9.48 5.47
N LEU A 92 21.19 10.28 4.71
CA LEU A 92 19.77 9.99 4.49
C LEU A 92 19.59 8.71 3.66
N SER A 93 20.39 8.54 2.60
CA SER A 93 20.35 7.35 1.75
C SER A 93 20.71 6.09 2.55
N GLU A 94 21.77 6.12 3.34
CA GLU A 94 22.15 5.03 4.24
C GLU A 94 21.04 4.67 5.24
N GLN A 95 20.43 5.67 5.88
CA GLN A 95 19.32 5.42 6.79
C GLN A 95 18.08 4.85 6.07
N ALA A 96 17.85 5.24 4.82
CA ALA A 96 16.78 4.66 4.01
C ALA A 96 16.99 3.16 3.76
N GLU A 97 18.22 2.75 3.43
CA GLU A 97 18.55 1.33 3.29
C GLU A 97 18.29 0.55 4.59
N VAL A 98 18.63 1.12 5.75
CA VAL A 98 18.34 0.50 7.06
C VAL A 98 16.83 0.28 7.27
N ILE A 99 15.99 1.24 6.86
CA ILE A 99 14.53 1.10 6.93
C ILE A 99 14.05 0.00 5.99
N LEU A 100 14.53 -0.01 4.74
CA LEU A 100 14.16 -1.00 3.73
C LEU A 100 14.52 -2.41 4.21
N ASP A 101 15.72 -2.60 4.73
CA ASP A 101 16.17 -3.89 5.25
C ASP A 101 15.35 -4.37 6.44
N ALA A 102 15.08 -3.50 7.42
CA ALA A 102 14.24 -3.84 8.57
C ALA A 102 12.83 -4.24 8.13
N HIS A 103 12.29 -3.55 7.13
CA HIS A 103 10.99 -3.85 6.56
C HIS A 103 10.98 -5.19 5.80
N HIS A 104 11.95 -5.42 4.94
CA HIS A 104 12.07 -6.68 4.20
C HIS A 104 12.23 -7.87 5.14
N ALA A 105 13.02 -7.72 6.21
CA ALA A 105 13.16 -8.74 7.24
C ALA A 105 11.81 -9.08 7.91
N LEU A 106 11.02 -8.05 8.27
CA LEU A 106 9.69 -8.25 8.84
C LEU A 106 8.73 -8.95 7.86
N MET A 107 8.75 -8.57 6.57
CA MET A 107 7.93 -9.20 5.53
C MET A 107 8.31 -10.67 5.34
N ARG A 108 9.59 -10.99 5.19
CA ARG A 108 10.08 -12.38 5.07
C ARG A 108 9.69 -13.20 6.29
N ARG A 109 9.83 -12.64 7.48
CA ARG A 109 9.46 -13.33 8.72
C ARG A 109 7.97 -13.64 8.80
N SER A 110 7.14 -12.67 8.43
CA SER A 110 5.68 -12.81 8.39
C SER A 110 5.25 -13.85 7.37
N MET A 111 5.88 -13.87 6.18
CA MET A 111 5.57 -14.85 5.14
C MET A 111 5.93 -16.27 5.56
N ARG A 112 7.11 -16.46 6.17
CA ARG A 112 7.51 -17.78 6.70
C ARG A 112 6.48 -18.32 7.70
N HIS A 113 5.98 -17.46 8.59
CA HIS A 113 4.92 -17.86 9.53
C HIS A 113 3.61 -18.20 8.82
N LEU A 114 3.22 -17.42 7.81
CA LEU A 114 2.04 -17.68 6.99
C LEU A 114 2.08 -19.08 6.35
N MET A 115 3.25 -19.50 5.86
CA MET A 115 3.45 -20.83 5.28
C MET A 115 3.26 -21.94 6.32
N VAL A 116 3.74 -21.74 7.55
CA VAL A 116 3.47 -22.65 8.67
C VAL A 116 1.97 -22.72 8.98
N VAL A 117 1.26 -21.59 8.99
CA VAL A 117 -0.19 -21.57 9.22
C VAL A 117 -0.93 -22.32 8.11
N ARG A 118 -0.52 -22.15 6.85
CA ARG A 118 -1.13 -22.80 5.67
C ARG A 118 -1.08 -24.32 5.76
N GLU A 119 0.00 -24.90 6.26
CA GLU A 119 0.15 -26.35 6.42
C GLU A 119 -0.86 -26.97 7.39
N PHE A 120 -1.30 -26.22 8.39
CA PHE A 120 -2.27 -26.70 9.38
C PHE A 120 -3.70 -26.24 9.09
N ALA A 121 -3.91 -25.39 8.08
CA ALA A 121 -5.22 -24.89 7.70
C ALA A 121 -5.98 -25.93 6.87
N ASP A 122 -7.28 -26.11 7.14
CA ASP A 122 -8.16 -26.81 6.21
C ASP A 122 -8.48 -25.95 4.97
N VAL A 123 -9.14 -26.54 3.97
CA VAL A 123 -9.49 -25.86 2.71
C VAL A 123 -10.29 -24.57 2.96
N SER A 124 -11.24 -24.58 3.89
CA SER A 124 -12.06 -23.40 4.21
C SER A 124 -11.24 -22.31 4.90
N GLN A 125 -10.31 -22.71 5.77
CA GLN A 125 -9.39 -21.82 6.48
C GLN A 125 -8.36 -21.22 5.52
N GLY A 126 -7.86 -22.01 4.56
CA GLY A 126 -6.99 -21.56 3.47
C GLY A 126 -7.67 -20.49 2.62
N VAL A 127 -8.92 -20.71 2.19
CA VAL A 127 -9.70 -19.69 1.45
C VAL A 127 -9.88 -18.41 2.26
N ARG A 128 -10.15 -18.51 3.57
CA ARG A 128 -10.23 -17.33 4.45
C ARG A 128 -8.88 -16.63 4.48
N LEU A 129 -7.81 -17.33 4.85
CA LEU A 129 -6.44 -16.81 4.94
C LEU A 129 -6.07 -16.05 3.68
N ASN A 130 -6.33 -16.65 2.52
CA ASN A 130 -6.06 -16.07 1.22
C ASN A 130 -6.89 -14.81 0.96
N THR A 131 -8.18 -14.84 1.31
CA THR A 131 -9.04 -13.65 1.23
C THR A 131 -8.50 -12.51 2.09
N LEU A 132 -8.01 -12.77 3.30
CA LEU A 132 -7.40 -11.72 4.13
C LEU A 132 -6.07 -11.26 3.58
N CYS A 133 -5.20 -12.18 3.13
CA CYS A 133 -3.95 -11.81 2.52
C CYS A 133 -4.23 -10.89 1.33
N SER A 134 -5.09 -11.30 0.40
CA SER A 134 -5.52 -10.52 -0.75
C SER A 134 -6.20 -9.20 -0.37
N ASN A 135 -7.05 -9.17 0.66
CA ASN A 135 -7.71 -7.94 1.09
C ASN A 135 -6.74 -6.97 1.75
N ALA A 136 -5.86 -7.44 2.62
CA ALA A 136 -4.85 -6.61 3.26
C ALA A 136 -3.92 -6.02 2.18
N MET A 137 -3.51 -6.87 1.25
CA MET A 137 -2.78 -6.51 0.04
C MET A 137 -3.51 -5.46 -0.83
N ARG A 138 -4.81 -5.62 -1.08
CA ARG A 138 -5.63 -4.66 -1.85
C ARG A 138 -5.93 -3.35 -1.11
N CYS A 139 -6.13 -3.40 0.21
CA CYS A 139 -6.46 -2.23 1.03
C CYS A 139 -5.31 -1.23 1.14
N GLY A 140 -4.06 -1.70 0.99
CA GLY A 140 -2.89 -0.81 0.92
C GLY A 140 -2.83 0.06 -0.34
N GLN A 141 -3.60 -0.25 -1.38
CA GLN A 141 -3.51 0.43 -2.69
C GLN A 141 -4.50 1.60 -2.88
N GLY A 142 -4.98 2.20 -1.79
CA GLY A 142 -5.65 3.50 -1.89
C GLY A 142 -7.18 3.49 -1.91
N ARG A 143 -7.80 2.45 -1.37
CA ARG A 143 -9.10 2.65 -0.70
C ARG A 143 -8.81 3.04 0.75
N GLY A 144 -8.39 4.29 0.97
CA GLY A 144 -8.76 4.94 2.23
C GLY A 144 -10.27 4.76 2.45
N PRO A 145 -10.80 4.82 3.68
CA PRO A 145 -12.22 4.87 3.91
C PRO A 145 -12.74 6.13 3.22
N GLY A 146 -13.05 5.99 1.94
CA GLY A 146 -13.73 6.99 1.18
C GLY A 146 -15.02 7.15 1.94
N MET A 147 -15.14 8.31 2.59
CA MET A 147 -16.42 8.93 2.85
C MET A 147 -17.29 8.54 1.65
N GLY A 148 -18.25 7.66 1.91
CA GLY A 148 -19.27 7.38 0.92
C GLY A 148 -19.73 8.74 0.44
N MET A 149 -19.54 9.02 -0.84
CA MET A 149 -20.43 9.94 -1.51
C MET A 149 -21.81 9.45 -1.12
N GLY A 150 -22.49 10.29 -0.34
CA GLY A 150 -23.76 9.94 0.26
C GLY A 150 -24.60 9.23 -0.78
N SER A 151 -25.15 8.07 -0.38
CA SER A 151 -26.44 7.65 -0.91
C SER A 151 -27.28 8.90 -0.97
N GLY A 152 -27.67 9.28 -2.19
CA GLY A 152 -28.29 10.56 -2.45
C GLY A 152 -29.34 10.86 -1.38
N MET A 153 -29.23 12.05 -0.80
CA MET A 153 -30.43 12.81 -0.49
C MET A 153 -31.20 12.93 -1.81
N MET A 154 -32.04 11.95 -2.11
CA MET A 154 -33.31 12.25 -2.71
C MET A 154 -34.01 13.17 -1.70
N GLY A 155 -33.84 14.47 -1.91
CA GLY A 155 -34.71 15.44 -1.29
C GLY A 155 -36.16 15.08 -1.64
N PRO A 156 -37.11 15.24 -0.72
CA PRO A 156 -38.52 15.10 -1.02
C PRO A 156 -38.98 16.31 -1.85
N GLY A 157 -38.62 16.31 -3.12
CA GLY A 157 -39.12 17.23 -4.13
C GLY A 157 -40.36 16.66 -4.79
N MET A 158 -41.49 16.70 -4.08
CA MET A 158 -42.82 16.56 -4.68
C MET A 158 -43.03 17.70 -5.68
N GLY A 159 -42.83 17.43 -6.97
CA GLY A 159 -43.38 18.23 -8.06
C GLY A 159 -44.57 17.50 -8.67
N PRO A 160 -45.78 18.08 -8.69
CA PRO A 160 -46.93 17.50 -9.38
C PRO A 160 -46.89 17.93 -10.85
N GLY A 161 -46.80 16.97 -11.77
CA GLY A 161 -46.84 17.32 -13.20
C GLY A 161 -46.88 16.12 -14.13
N MET A 162 -48.07 15.89 -14.71
CA MET A 162 -48.36 15.43 -16.09
C MET A 162 -47.44 14.35 -16.70
N GLY A 163 -47.91 13.20 -17.16
CA GLY A 163 -49.22 12.86 -17.70
C GLY A 163 -49.20 11.41 -18.26
N PRO A 164 -50.34 10.92 -18.77
CA PRO A 164 -50.48 9.53 -19.23
C PRO A 164 -50.11 9.40 -20.70
N GLY A 165 -49.16 8.52 -21.03
CA GLY A 165 -48.74 8.36 -22.42
C GLY A 165 -47.99 7.06 -22.72
N MET A 166 -48.75 6.10 -23.23
CA MET A 166 -48.41 5.11 -24.26
C MET A 166 -47.30 4.07 -24.03
N MET A 167 -47.76 2.82 -23.92
CA MET A 167 -47.08 1.63 -24.39
C MET A 167 -46.71 1.76 -25.88
N GLY A 168 -45.50 1.31 -26.22
CA GLY A 168 -45.11 0.96 -27.58
C GLY A 168 -44.05 -0.15 -27.56
N PRO A 169 -44.30 -1.32 -28.17
CA PRO A 169 -43.28 -2.35 -28.36
C PRO A 169 -42.50 -2.07 -29.65
N GLY A 170 -41.28 -1.56 -29.51
CA GLY A 170 -40.39 -1.21 -30.62
C GLY A 170 -39.15 -2.11 -30.67
N MET A 171 -39.23 -3.15 -31.48
CA MET A 171 -38.14 -4.03 -31.89
C MET A 171 -37.31 -3.30 -32.96
N GLY A 172 -35.99 -3.20 -32.78
CA GLY A 172 -35.08 -2.60 -33.77
C GLY A 172 -33.68 -3.21 -33.73
N PRO A 173 -33.22 -3.89 -34.79
CA PRO A 173 -31.85 -4.39 -34.89
C PRO A 173 -30.96 -3.29 -35.49
N GLY A 174 -30.13 -2.67 -34.64
CA GLY A 174 -29.18 -1.62 -35.04
C GLY A 174 -27.77 -1.93 -34.54
N MET A 175 -27.12 -2.94 -35.12
CA MET A 175 -25.72 -3.26 -34.87
C MET A 175 -24.87 -2.53 -35.92
N GLY A 176 -24.52 -1.27 -35.63
CA GLY A 176 -23.59 -0.49 -36.46
C GLY A 176 -22.13 -0.79 -36.11
N PRO A 177 -21.22 -1.02 -37.08
CA PRO A 177 -19.80 -1.21 -36.83
C PRO A 177 -19.14 0.15 -36.61
N GLY A 178 -19.08 0.57 -35.35
CA GLY A 178 -18.48 1.83 -34.93
C GLY A 178 -17.50 1.63 -33.78
N MET A 179 -16.62 0.64 -33.84
CA MET A 179 -15.45 0.57 -32.95
C MET A 179 -14.40 1.59 -33.42
N GLY A 180 -14.70 2.87 -33.19
CA GLY A 180 -13.67 3.89 -33.11
C GLY A 180 -12.76 3.54 -31.93
N ARG A 181 -11.63 2.89 -32.21
CA ARG A 181 -10.45 2.89 -31.33
C ARG A 181 -9.83 4.31 -31.31
N GLY A 182 -10.62 5.29 -30.90
CA GLY A 182 -10.14 6.54 -30.35
C GLY A 182 -10.09 6.35 -28.84
N MET A 183 -9.14 5.55 -28.36
CA MET A 183 -8.78 5.56 -26.94
C MET A 183 -8.08 6.89 -26.71
N GLY A 184 -8.89 7.94 -26.58
CA GLY A 184 -8.43 9.29 -26.30
C GLY A 184 -7.49 9.21 -25.10
N MET A 185 -6.26 9.66 -25.34
CA MET A 185 -5.33 10.15 -24.34
C MET A 185 -6.12 11.08 -23.40
N MET A 186 -6.68 10.52 -22.34
CA MET A 186 -7.27 11.27 -21.24
C MET A 186 -6.16 12.15 -20.71
N GLY A 187 -6.30 13.46 -20.94
CA GLY A 187 -5.30 14.49 -20.74
C GLY A 187 -4.30 14.20 -19.63
N MET A 188 -3.09 13.83 -20.04
CA MET A 188 -1.86 14.08 -19.31
C MET A 188 -1.72 15.60 -19.20
N GLY A 189 -2.43 16.21 -18.26
CA GLY A 189 -2.03 17.55 -17.82
C GLY A 189 -0.61 17.42 -17.27
N HIS A 190 0.36 18.06 -17.90
CA HIS A 190 1.69 18.28 -17.36
C HIS A 190 1.63 19.37 -16.28
N GLY A 191 0.91 19.12 -15.18
CA GLY A 191 0.54 20.22 -14.29
C GLY A 191 0.33 19.78 -12.87
N GLN A 192 1.41 19.90 -12.11
CA GLN A 192 1.51 19.78 -10.66
C GLN A 192 1.43 18.34 -10.15
N GLY A 193 2.61 17.74 -9.98
CA GLY A 193 2.78 16.53 -9.19
C GLY A 193 2.21 16.68 -7.78
N ALA A 194 1.84 15.56 -7.17
CA ALA A 194 1.14 15.48 -5.90
C ALA A 194 1.77 16.26 -4.73
N LEU A 195 3.08 16.47 -4.79
CA LEU A 195 3.86 17.13 -3.75
C LEU A 195 3.69 18.64 -3.75
N ALA A 196 3.45 19.25 -4.91
CA ALA A 196 3.35 20.70 -5.06
C ALA A 196 2.26 21.34 -4.17
N PRO A 197 1.00 20.86 -4.19
CA PRO A 197 -0.03 21.40 -3.32
C PRO A 197 0.18 21.05 -1.85
N ALA A 198 0.77 19.88 -1.55
CA ALA A 198 0.98 19.43 -0.17
C ALA A 198 2.08 20.25 0.55
N LEU A 199 3.13 20.61 -0.19
CA LEU A 199 4.26 21.40 0.30
C LEU A 199 4.11 22.89 0.01
N THR A 200 3.01 23.33 -0.61
CA THR A 200 2.80 24.75 -0.99
C THR A 200 4.00 25.32 -1.75
N LEU A 201 4.47 24.60 -2.78
CA LEU A 201 5.64 24.99 -3.56
C LEU A 201 5.36 26.27 -4.37
N THR A 202 6.34 27.17 -4.42
CA THR A 202 6.28 28.33 -5.34
C THR A 202 6.43 27.87 -6.79
N GLN A 203 5.97 28.67 -7.75
CA GLN A 203 6.14 28.35 -9.17
C GLN A 203 7.61 28.21 -9.57
N ALA A 204 8.49 29.02 -8.98
CA ALA A 204 9.94 28.92 -9.20
C ALA A 204 10.52 27.60 -8.68
N GLN A 205 10.19 27.22 -7.43
CA GLN A 205 10.60 25.92 -6.88
C GLN A 205 10.08 24.75 -7.73
N GLN A 206 8.82 24.81 -8.17
CA GLN A 206 8.24 23.79 -9.03
C GLN A 206 9.02 23.64 -10.33
N ALA A 207 9.33 24.75 -11.00
CA ALA A 207 10.09 24.72 -12.24
C ALA A 207 11.49 24.13 -12.05
N THR A 208 12.16 24.42 -10.93
CA THR A 208 13.46 23.82 -10.60
C THR A 208 13.34 22.32 -10.31
N ILE A 209 12.32 21.92 -9.56
CA ILE A 209 12.06 20.50 -9.24
C ILE A 209 11.75 19.68 -10.50
N ASP A 210 10.96 20.23 -11.42
CA ASP A 210 10.64 19.59 -12.69
C ASP A 210 11.90 19.39 -13.57
N GLN A 211 12.93 20.22 -13.40
CA GLN A 211 14.22 20.08 -14.08
C GLN A 211 15.15 19.04 -13.41
N ILE A 212 15.00 18.79 -12.10
CA ILE A 212 15.83 17.81 -11.39
C ILE A 212 15.53 16.39 -11.86
N ALA A 213 14.24 16.06 -12.06
CA ALA A 213 13.82 14.72 -12.46
C ALA A 213 12.60 14.79 -13.41
N PRO A 214 12.82 15.13 -14.68
CA PRO A 214 11.73 15.34 -15.65
C PRO A 214 10.88 14.09 -15.88
N ASP A 215 11.48 12.90 -15.72
CA ASP A 215 10.82 11.61 -15.94
C ASP A 215 10.31 10.95 -14.65
N PHE A 216 10.46 11.60 -13.49
CA PHE A 216 10.12 11.02 -12.18
C PHE A 216 8.69 10.47 -12.11
N GLU A 217 7.69 11.21 -12.61
CA GLU A 217 6.30 10.74 -12.58
C GLU A 217 6.08 9.50 -13.45
N VAL A 218 6.76 9.43 -14.60
CA VAL A 218 6.66 8.30 -15.55
C VAL A 218 7.34 7.08 -14.94
N GLU A 219 8.54 7.23 -14.40
CA GLU A 219 9.30 6.18 -13.73
C GLU A 219 8.55 5.66 -12.49
N CYS A 220 8.01 6.55 -11.65
CA CYS A 220 7.15 6.17 -10.53
C CYS A 220 5.92 5.38 -10.98
N PHE A 221 5.27 5.78 -12.08
CA PHE A 221 4.11 5.07 -12.60
C PHE A 221 4.48 3.65 -13.04
N ASP A 222 5.59 3.48 -13.76
CA ASP A 222 6.08 2.18 -14.20
C ASP A 222 6.53 1.29 -13.04
N LEU A 223 7.26 1.84 -12.07
CA LEU A 223 7.64 1.12 -10.85
C LEU A 223 6.41 0.70 -10.04
N MET A 224 5.42 1.58 -9.89
CA MET A 224 4.16 1.23 -9.21
C MET A 224 3.38 0.15 -9.98
N ARG A 225 3.42 0.14 -11.32
CA ARG A 225 2.88 -0.96 -12.13
C ARG A 225 3.60 -2.28 -11.80
N GLN A 226 4.92 -2.27 -11.72
CA GLN A 226 5.71 -3.46 -11.37
C GLN A 226 5.37 -3.97 -9.97
N VAL A 227 5.28 -3.09 -8.97
CA VAL A 227 4.83 -3.44 -7.61
C VAL A 227 3.47 -4.11 -7.65
N ARG A 228 2.50 -3.56 -8.40
CA ARG A 228 1.16 -4.15 -8.53
C ARG A 228 1.18 -5.54 -9.17
N LEU A 229 1.97 -5.73 -10.22
CA LEU A 229 2.11 -7.03 -10.90
C LEU A 229 2.73 -8.08 -9.97
N ALA A 230 3.85 -7.76 -9.32
CA ALA A 230 4.51 -8.66 -8.38
C ALA A 230 3.60 -9.01 -7.18
N HIS A 231 2.85 -8.02 -6.71
CA HIS A 231 1.84 -8.21 -5.69
C HIS A 231 0.70 -9.15 -6.12
N PHE A 232 0.19 -9.02 -7.36
CA PHE A 232 -0.79 -9.96 -7.89
C PHE A 232 -0.22 -11.37 -7.99
N ALA A 233 1.02 -11.53 -8.45
CA ALA A 233 1.69 -12.82 -8.52
C ALA A 233 1.87 -13.46 -7.13
N LEU A 234 2.23 -12.68 -6.11
CA LEU A 234 2.31 -13.17 -4.73
C LEU A 234 0.93 -13.56 -4.20
N SER A 235 -0.10 -12.73 -4.41
CA SER A 235 -1.46 -13.04 -4.00
C SER A 235 -2.01 -14.29 -4.68
N ASP A 236 -1.77 -14.45 -5.98
CA ASP A 236 -2.13 -15.65 -6.74
C ASP A 236 -1.41 -16.88 -6.17
N SER A 237 -0.13 -16.72 -5.81
CA SER A 237 0.66 -17.81 -5.27
C SER A 237 0.20 -18.28 -3.90
N LEU A 238 -0.30 -17.37 -3.08
CA LEU A 238 -0.90 -17.73 -1.79
C LEU A 238 -2.28 -18.39 -1.96
N GLN A 239 -3.04 -18.00 -2.99
CA GLN A 239 -4.39 -18.49 -3.23
C GLN A 239 -4.46 -19.98 -3.57
N ASP A 240 -3.47 -20.46 -4.30
CA ASP A 240 -3.35 -21.84 -4.74
C ASP A 240 -2.82 -22.73 -3.59
N ALA A 241 -3.67 -23.62 -3.05
CA ALA A 241 -3.33 -24.48 -1.92
C ALA A 241 -2.31 -25.58 -2.27
N ASP A 242 -2.17 -25.91 -3.56
CA ASP A 242 -1.25 -26.93 -4.05
C ASP A 242 0.06 -26.32 -4.55
N ARG A 243 0.17 -24.98 -4.58
CA ARG A 243 1.39 -24.30 -5.02
C ARG A 243 2.56 -24.62 -4.08
N PRO A 244 3.72 -25.03 -4.64
CA PRO A 244 4.90 -25.32 -3.84
C PRO A 244 5.42 -24.06 -3.14
N ASP A 245 5.94 -24.27 -1.94
CA ASP A 245 6.50 -23.24 -1.07
C ASP A 245 7.58 -22.40 -1.75
N GLU A 246 8.41 -23.01 -2.61
CA GLU A 246 9.45 -22.30 -3.37
C GLU A 246 8.86 -21.24 -4.32
N SER A 247 7.72 -21.52 -4.96
CA SER A 247 7.06 -20.53 -5.82
C SER A 247 6.49 -19.36 -5.02
N ILE A 248 6.00 -19.61 -3.80
CA ILE A 248 5.56 -18.54 -2.90
C ILE A 248 6.75 -17.68 -2.47
N HIS A 249 7.89 -18.29 -2.16
CA HIS A 249 9.12 -17.59 -1.82
C HIS A 249 9.63 -16.73 -2.98
N GLN A 250 9.67 -17.28 -4.20
CA GLN A 250 10.07 -16.53 -5.39
C GLN A 250 9.15 -15.34 -5.66
N ALA A 251 7.83 -15.51 -5.49
CA ALA A 251 6.86 -14.44 -5.65
C ALA A 251 7.05 -13.35 -4.58
N LEU A 252 7.38 -13.75 -3.33
CA LEU A 252 7.70 -12.81 -2.25
C LEU A 252 8.95 -11.99 -2.60
N GLU A 253 10.04 -12.62 -3.02
CA GLU A 253 11.28 -11.90 -3.33
C GLU A 253 11.10 -10.96 -4.53
N SER A 254 10.31 -11.36 -5.53
CA SER A 254 9.93 -10.49 -6.65
C SER A 254 9.13 -9.27 -6.18
N PHE A 255 8.20 -9.47 -5.25
CA PHE A 255 7.44 -8.38 -4.64
C PHE A 255 8.32 -7.44 -3.82
N ILE A 256 9.24 -7.99 -3.02
CA ILE A 256 10.23 -7.22 -2.26
C ILE A 256 11.08 -6.38 -3.21
N ALA A 257 11.67 -6.99 -4.24
CA ALA A 257 12.54 -6.28 -5.19
C ALA A 257 11.81 -5.13 -5.92
N ALA A 258 10.61 -5.37 -6.43
CA ALA A 258 9.81 -4.32 -7.09
C ALA A 258 9.48 -3.17 -6.14
N ARG A 259 9.17 -3.49 -4.88
CA ARG A 259 8.90 -2.51 -3.85
C ARG A 259 10.15 -1.71 -3.50
N THR A 260 11.28 -2.38 -3.30
CA THR A 260 12.58 -1.73 -3.05
C THR A 260 12.90 -0.71 -4.14
N ALA A 261 12.74 -1.08 -5.42
CA ALA A 261 13.01 -0.18 -6.54
C ALA A 261 12.12 1.08 -6.49
N PHE A 262 10.81 0.91 -6.25
CA PHE A 262 9.88 2.04 -6.08
C PHE A 262 10.23 2.95 -4.89
N GLU A 263 10.55 2.34 -3.74
CA GLU A 263 10.85 3.06 -2.51
C GLU A 263 12.18 3.82 -2.61
N LYS A 264 13.24 3.19 -3.14
CA LYS A 264 14.54 3.88 -3.39
C LYS A 264 14.38 5.06 -4.33
N HIS A 265 13.72 4.86 -5.47
CA HIS A 265 13.49 5.93 -6.44
C HIS A 265 12.72 7.12 -5.83
N THR A 266 11.74 6.83 -4.99
CA THR A 266 11.00 7.86 -4.24
C THR A 266 11.88 8.60 -3.24
N ILE A 267 12.74 7.88 -2.51
CA ILE A 267 13.64 8.45 -1.50
C ILE A 267 14.69 9.33 -2.17
N ASP A 268 15.32 8.87 -3.25
CA ASP A 268 16.32 9.62 -4.00
C ASP A 268 15.75 10.94 -4.52
N TYR A 269 14.51 10.92 -5.02
CA TYR A 269 13.80 12.12 -5.41
C TYR A 269 13.52 13.07 -4.24
N VAL A 270 13.08 12.55 -3.09
CA VAL A 270 12.85 13.39 -1.90
C VAL A 270 14.15 14.03 -1.40
N ILE A 271 15.26 13.29 -1.41
CA ILE A 271 16.59 13.79 -1.04
C ILE A 271 17.03 14.89 -2.01
N SER A 272 16.83 14.71 -3.32
CA SER A 272 17.29 15.68 -4.33
C SER A 272 16.53 17.01 -4.27
N ILE A 273 15.24 17.01 -3.93
CA ILE A 273 14.45 18.24 -3.81
C ILE A 273 14.58 18.92 -2.45
N ARG A 274 15.09 18.23 -1.42
CA ARG A 274 15.11 18.71 -0.03
C ARG A 274 15.79 20.07 0.13
N SER A 275 16.90 20.30 -0.55
CA SER A 275 17.68 21.55 -0.50
C SER A 275 16.94 22.76 -1.08
N LEU A 276 15.89 22.53 -1.88
CA LEU A 276 15.06 23.58 -2.46
C LEU A 276 13.90 23.98 -1.55
N LEU A 277 13.62 23.22 -0.50
CA LEU A 277 12.49 23.44 0.40
C LEU A 277 12.87 24.40 1.52
N THR A 278 11.94 25.27 1.90
CA THR A 278 12.07 26.07 3.13
C THR A 278 11.91 25.20 4.37
N GLU A 279 12.32 25.69 5.55
CA GLU A 279 12.14 24.98 6.81
C GLU A 279 10.67 24.57 7.05
N ASP A 280 9.73 25.49 6.81
CA ASP A 280 8.28 25.21 6.92
C ASP A 280 7.81 24.11 5.97
N GLN A 281 8.31 24.10 4.73
CA GLN A 281 7.97 23.08 3.73
C GLN A 281 8.57 21.72 4.10
N GLN A 282 9.77 21.70 4.67
CA GLN A 282 10.38 20.48 5.19
C GLN A 282 9.63 19.94 6.41
N GLN A 283 9.17 20.80 7.33
CA GLN A 283 8.32 20.35 8.43
C GLN A 283 7.01 19.76 7.93
N ARG A 284 6.41 20.30 6.86
CA ARG A 284 5.27 19.67 6.19
C ARG A 284 5.63 18.32 5.60
N LEU A 285 6.78 18.20 4.91
CA LEU A 285 7.27 16.93 4.38
C LEU A 285 7.44 15.88 5.51
N ILE A 286 8.05 16.26 6.63
CA ILE A 286 8.20 15.41 7.83
C ILE A 286 6.82 15.03 8.39
N GLY A 287 5.89 15.98 8.45
CA GLY A 287 4.51 15.75 8.89
C GLY A 287 3.79 14.73 8.00
N LEU A 288 4.00 14.77 6.69
CA LEU A 288 3.51 13.76 5.76
C LEU A 288 4.15 12.40 6.07
N CYS A 289 5.45 12.33 6.30
CA CYS A 289 6.12 11.08 6.68
C CYS A 289 5.63 10.49 8.02
N LYS A 290 5.25 11.33 8.99
CA LYS A 290 4.77 10.93 10.33
C LYS A 290 3.27 10.59 10.37
N GLY A 291 2.44 11.34 9.65
CA GLY A 291 0.96 11.32 9.75
C GLY A 291 0.27 10.10 9.15
N GLY A 292 1.02 9.12 8.65
CA GLY A 292 0.50 7.84 8.13
C GLY A 292 0.55 6.66 9.10
N CYS A 293 0.82 6.89 10.40
CA CYS A 293 0.92 5.81 11.41
C CYS A 293 -0.36 5.59 12.23
#